data_AF-A0A3N5LR35-F1
#
_entry.id   AF-A0A3N5LR35-F1
#
_cell.length_a   1.000
_cell.length_b   1.000
_cell.length_c   1.000
_cell.angle_alpha   90.00
_cell.angle_beta   90.00
_cell.angle_gamma   90.00
#
_symmetry.space_group_name_H-M   'P 1'
#
loop_
_entity.id
_entity.type
_entity.pdbx_description
1 polymer ?
#
loop_
_entity_poly.entity_id
_entity_poly.type
_entity_poly.pdbx_seq_one_letter_code
_entity_poly.pdbx_strand_id
1 'polypeptide(L)'
;MRLSGLEAGVFVVLLAVSVFLFGRRLAAVLRRVRRSKPDADFQLRPILPRLRKFVWEVLLQAKVIRERPWPGLAHAFVFWGFCAFALVTVNHFSAALGWRLLSPHGVGGFYFGFAAVFAVAVAVSIAGLAARRFLVQPKWLGEVSYESGLIAFLIFALMATYLAQFGLAEGSASARANWWLHTLALLIFLPVIPRTKHLHLVL
;
A
#
# COMPACT_ATOMS: atom_id res chain seq x y z
N MET A 1 15.59 -2.74 14.77
CA MET A 1 15.22 -3.53 15.97
C MET A 1 15.25 -5.01 15.62
N ARG A 2 15.74 -5.88 16.50
CA ARG A 2 15.64 -7.35 16.35
C ARG A 2 14.57 -7.87 17.30
N LEU A 3 13.68 -8.74 16.84
CA LEU A 3 12.63 -9.33 17.67
C LEU A 3 13.21 -10.37 18.63
N SER A 4 12.55 -10.58 19.76
CA SER A 4 12.79 -11.76 20.61
C SER A 4 12.34 -13.02 19.87
N GLY A 5 12.75 -14.21 20.33
CA GLY A 5 12.34 -15.48 19.72
C GLY A 5 10.81 -15.67 19.69
N LEU A 6 10.13 -15.32 20.79
CA LEU A 6 8.67 -15.38 20.87
C LEU A 6 8.01 -14.38 19.92
N GLU A 7 8.46 -13.13 19.91
CA GLU A 7 7.94 -12.10 19.03
C GLU A 7 8.13 -12.44 17.55
N ALA A 8 9.29 -12.98 17.19
CA ALA A 8 9.57 -13.45 15.84
C ALA A 8 8.62 -14.60 15.45
N GLY A 9 8.37 -15.55 16.37
CA GLY A 9 7.40 -16.62 16.17
C GLY A 9 5.99 -16.10 15.90
N VAL A 10 5.50 -15.18 16.75
CA VAL A 10 4.18 -14.53 16.56
C VAL A 10 4.14 -13.79 15.24
N PHE A 11 5.16 -12.99 14.92
CA PHE A 11 5.25 -12.25 13.66
C PHE A 11 5.17 -13.17 12.44
N VAL A 12 5.95 -14.26 12.41
CA VAL A 12 5.97 -15.22 11.30
C VAL A 12 4.61 -15.89 11.13
N VAL A 13 3.95 -16.29 12.22
CA VAL A 13 2.60 -16.88 12.16
C VAL A 13 1.59 -15.86 11.60
N LEU A 14 1.59 -14.63 12.10
CA LEU A 14 0.68 -13.59 11.61
C LEU A 14 0.94 -13.26 10.13
N LEU A 15 2.20 -13.20 9.72
CA LEU A 15 2.60 -13.00 8.33
C LEU A 15 2.10 -14.15 7.44
N ALA A 16 2.32 -15.40 7.86
CA ALA A 16 1.85 -16.58 7.13
C ALA A 16 0.32 -16.59 6.98
N VAL A 17 -0.41 -16.26 8.04
CA VAL A 17 -1.88 -16.13 8.01
C VAL A 17 -2.32 -15.02 7.05
N SER A 18 -1.71 -13.85 7.14
CA SER A 18 -2.02 -12.69 6.27
C SER A 18 -1.80 -13.04 4.79
N VAL A 19 -0.64 -13.63 4.45
CA VAL A 19 -0.29 -14.08 3.09
C VAL A 19 -1.24 -15.19 2.62
N PHE A 20 -1.57 -16.16 3.47
CA PHE A 20 -2.51 -17.23 3.13
C PHE A 20 -3.90 -16.68 2.80
N LEU A 21 -4.44 -15.77 3.64
CA LEU A 21 -5.75 -15.17 3.42
C LEU A 21 -5.79 -14.34 2.13
N PHE A 22 -4.75 -13.56 1.87
CA PHE A 22 -4.58 -12.83 0.60
C PHE A 22 -4.53 -13.80 -0.59
N GLY A 23 -3.65 -14.80 -0.53
CA GLY A 23 -3.43 -15.77 -1.61
C GLY A 23 -4.68 -16.58 -1.92
N ARG A 24 -5.43 -17.03 -0.91
CA ARG A 24 -6.71 -17.73 -1.10
C ARG A 24 -7.72 -16.88 -1.86
N ARG A 25 -7.81 -15.59 -1.54
CA ARG A 25 -8.74 -14.68 -2.21
C ARG A 25 -8.28 -14.35 -3.63
N LEU A 26 -7.00 -14.06 -3.81
CA LEU A 26 -6.41 -13.82 -5.12
C LEU A 26 -6.60 -15.03 -6.03
N ALA A 27 -6.33 -16.24 -5.55
CA ALA A 27 -6.57 -17.47 -6.30
C ALA A 27 -8.04 -17.63 -6.71
N ALA A 28 -9.00 -17.26 -5.85
CA ALA A 28 -10.41 -17.30 -6.20
C ALA A 28 -10.78 -16.27 -7.30
N VAL A 29 -10.12 -15.12 -7.36
CA VAL A 29 -10.28 -14.14 -8.44
C VAL A 29 -9.64 -14.66 -9.72
N LEU A 30 -8.38 -15.09 -9.67
CA LEU A 30 -7.66 -15.63 -10.82
C LEU A 30 -8.35 -16.85 -11.42
N ARG A 31 -8.91 -17.74 -10.60
CA ARG A 31 -9.72 -18.89 -11.07
C ARG A 31 -10.97 -18.43 -11.82
N ARG A 32 -11.62 -17.35 -11.41
CA ARG A 32 -12.80 -16.81 -12.12
C ARG A 32 -12.41 -16.20 -13.46
N VAL A 33 -11.34 -15.40 -13.50
CA VAL A 33 -10.81 -14.82 -14.74
C VAL A 33 -10.32 -15.90 -15.71
N ARG A 34 -9.64 -16.95 -15.24
CA ARG A 34 -9.20 -18.05 -16.12
C ARG A 34 -10.35 -18.92 -16.64
N ARG A 35 -11.51 -18.90 -15.97
CA ARG A 35 -12.72 -19.63 -16.37
C ARG A 35 -13.70 -18.77 -17.17
N SER A 36 -13.47 -17.46 -17.28
CA SER A 36 -14.32 -16.62 -18.14
C SER A 36 -14.09 -16.97 -19.60
N LYS A 37 -15.12 -16.77 -20.42
CA LYS A 37 -15.01 -16.97 -21.87
C LYS A 37 -13.84 -16.14 -22.40
N PRO A 38 -12.98 -16.71 -23.26
CA PRO A 38 -11.97 -15.93 -23.96
C PRO A 38 -12.64 -14.77 -24.69
N ASP A 39 -12.02 -13.59 -24.60
CA ASP A 39 -12.45 -12.43 -25.38
C ASP A 39 -12.05 -12.66 -26.84
N ALA A 40 -13.05 -12.92 -27.70
CA ALA A 40 -12.86 -13.29 -29.10
C ALA A 40 -12.14 -12.21 -29.92
N ASP A 41 -12.25 -10.95 -29.47
CA ASP A 41 -11.65 -9.79 -30.14
C ASP A 41 -10.31 -9.36 -29.51
N PHE A 42 -9.78 -10.12 -28.54
CA PHE A 42 -8.54 -9.78 -27.88
C PHE A 42 -7.34 -9.92 -28.81
N GLN A 43 -6.76 -8.78 -29.18
CA GLN A 43 -5.49 -8.71 -29.92
C GLN A 43 -4.42 -7.99 -29.10
N LEU A 44 -3.28 -8.66 -28.89
CA LEU A 44 -2.12 -8.09 -28.18
C LEU A 44 -1.40 -6.99 -28.98
N ARG A 45 -1.52 -7.02 -30.30
CA ARG A 45 -0.86 -6.07 -31.20
C ARG A 45 -1.78 -4.88 -31.52
N PRO A 46 -1.24 -3.66 -31.72
CA PRO A 46 0.17 -3.30 -31.59
C PRO A 46 0.59 -3.05 -30.13
N ILE A 47 1.77 -3.55 -29.75
CA ILE A 47 2.26 -3.51 -28.35
C ILE A 47 2.69 -2.08 -27.96
N LEU A 48 3.38 -1.36 -28.86
CA LEU A 48 3.97 -0.05 -28.53
C LEU A 48 2.92 1.02 -28.15
N PRO A 49 1.82 1.21 -28.90
CA PRO A 49 0.78 2.14 -28.50
C PRO A 49 0.12 1.77 -27.16
N ARG A 50 -0.02 0.46 -26.87
CA ARG A 50 -0.56 -0.05 -25.61
C ARG A 50 0.38 0.21 -24.43
N LEU A 51 1.69 -0.02 -24.61
CA LEU A 51 2.70 0.28 -23.60
C LEU A 51 2.74 1.78 -23.29
N ARG A 52 2.72 2.63 -24.33
CA ARG A 52 2.64 4.09 -24.14
C ARG A 52 1.39 4.50 -23.37
N LYS A 53 0.23 3.91 -23.72
CA LYS A 53 -1.02 4.14 -23.01
C LYS A 53 -0.94 3.67 -21.56
N PHE A 54 -0.35 2.51 -21.29
CA PHE A 54 -0.14 2.01 -19.93
C PHE A 54 0.75 2.96 -19.11
N VAL A 55 1.91 3.35 -19.63
CA VAL A 55 2.80 4.29 -18.93
C VAL A 55 2.08 5.61 -18.67
N TRP A 56 1.40 6.16 -19.67
CA TRP A 56 0.72 7.45 -19.56
C TRP A 56 -0.50 7.42 -18.63
N GLU A 57 -1.40 6.45 -18.81
CA GLU A 57 -2.68 6.42 -18.08
C GLU A 57 -2.55 5.74 -16.71
N VAL A 58 -1.67 4.74 -16.56
CA VAL A 58 -1.52 3.95 -15.32
C VAL A 58 -0.36 4.46 -14.48
N LEU A 59 0.88 4.48 -15.01
CA LEU A 59 2.03 4.89 -14.20
C LEU A 59 2.00 6.38 -13.89
N LEU A 60 1.78 7.23 -14.89
CA LEU A 60 1.72 8.68 -14.70
C LEU A 60 0.33 9.17 -14.27
N GLN A 61 -0.66 8.27 -14.16
CA GLN A 61 -2.03 8.58 -13.70
C GLN A 61 -2.71 9.72 -14.51
N ALA A 62 -2.25 9.97 -15.74
CA ALA A 62 -2.59 11.18 -16.48
C ALA A 62 -4.09 11.31 -16.76
N LYS A 63 -4.78 10.18 -17.00
CA LYS A 63 -6.22 10.17 -17.23
C LYS A 63 -7.00 10.63 -15.98
N VAL A 64 -6.65 10.08 -14.82
CA VAL A 64 -7.34 10.39 -13.55
C VAL A 64 -7.10 11.83 -13.15
N ILE A 65 -5.86 12.33 -13.32
CA ILE A 65 -5.50 13.73 -13.04
C ILE A 65 -6.25 14.67 -14.00
N ARG A 66 -6.29 14.36 -15.31
CA ARG A 66 -6.97 15.22 -16.29
C ARG A 66 -8.48 15.32 -16.03
N GLU A 67 -9.12 14.22 -15.68
CA GLU A 67 -10.57 14.20 -15.42
C GLU A 67 -10.94 14.82 -14.06
N ARG A 68 -10.08 14.65 -13.04
CA ARG A 68 -10.29 15.17 -11.68
C ARG A 68 -8.94 15.60 -11.06
N PRO A 69 -8.46 16.84 -11.28
CA PRO A 69 -7.10 17.25 -10.91
C PRO A 69 -6.71 16.99 -9.45
N TRP A 70 -7.50 17.50 -8.49
CA TRP A 70 -7.15 17.36 -7.07
C TRP A 70 -7.26 15.92 -6.55
N PRO A 71 -8.38 15.19 -6.73
CA PRO A 71 -8.46 13.79 -6.29
C PRO A 71 -7.51 12.88 -7.08
N GLY A 72 -7.28 13.18 -8.36
CA GLY A 72 -6.37 12.41 -9.21
C GLY A 72 -4.91 12.57 -8.80
N LEU A 73 -4.47 13.77 -8.42
CA LEU A 73 -3.14 13.99 -7.87
C LEU A 73 -2.97 13.27 -6.52
N ALA A 74 -3.97 13.36 -5.64
CA ALA A 74 -3.99 12.61 -4.38
C ALA A 74 -3.90 11.09 -4.62
N HIS A 75 -4.61 10.58 -5.63
CA HIS A 75 -4.52 9.17 -6.01
C HIS A 75 -3.13 8.81 -6.55
N ALA A 76 -2.50 9.68 -7.34
CA ALA A 76 -1.16 9.46 -7.86
C ALA A 76 -0.11 9.37 -6.74
N PHE A 77 -0.20 10.24 -5.72
CA PHE A 77 0.67 10.13 -4.55
C PHE A 77 0.46 8.82 -3.80
N VAL A 78 -0.78 8.39 -3.59
CA VAL A 78 -1.08 7.10 -2.94
C VAL A 78 -0.50 5.93 -3.75
N PHE A 79 -0.68 5.92 -5.08
CA PHE A 79 -0.14 4.89 -5.97
C PHE A 79 1.40 4.82 -5.91
N TRP A 80 2.09 5.93 -6.15
CA TRP A 80 3.56 5.97 -6.12
C TRP A 80 4.12 5.77 -4.71
N GLY A 81 3.37 6.18 -3.70
CA GLY A 81 3.62 5.83 -2.30
C GLY A 81 3.69 4.33 -2.10
N PHE A 82 2.71 3.56 -2.58
CA PHE A 82 2.78 2.09 -2.51
C PHE A 82 3.99 1.52 -3.22
N CYS A 83 4.36 2.05 -4.39
CA CYS A 83 5.56 1.62 -5.12
C CYS A 83 6.84 1.88 -4.31
N ALA A 84 6.99 3.08 -3.73
CA ALA A 84 8.15 3.44 -2.91
C ALA A 84 8.19 2.62 -1.61
N PHE A 85 7.04 2.39 -0.98
CA PHE A 85 6.97 1.66 0.29
C PHE A 85 7.11 0.15 0.14
N ALA A 86 7.08 -0.41 -1.07
CA ALA A 86 7.31 -1.83 -1.29
C ALA A 86 8.69 -2.26 -0.75
N LEU A 87 9.75 -1.54 -1.09
CA LEU A 87 11.11 -1.84 -0.60
C LEU A 87 11.25 -1.54 0.90
N VAL A 88 10.66 -0.44 1.38
CA VAL A 88 10.63 -0.10 2.82
C VAL A 88 9.99 -1.23 3.63
N THR A 89 8.88 -1.78 3.14
CA THR A 89 8.14 -2.87 3.79
C THR A 89 8.96 -4.16 3.83
N VAL A 90 9.61 -4.52 2.72
CA VAL A 90 10.51 -5.69 2.69
C VAL A 90 11.63 -5.53 3.70
N ASN A 91 12.27 -4.36 3.73
CA ASN A 91 13.32 -4.08 4.71
C ASN A 91 12.80 -4.09 6.17
N HIS A 92 11.59 -3.58 6.42
CA HIS A 92 10.95 -3.58 7.74
C HIS A 92 10.79 -5.00 8.31
N PHE A 93 10.31 -5.93 7.48
CA PHE A 93 10.17 -7.34 7.87
C PHE A 93 11.52 -8.04 8.00
N SER A 94 12.41 -7.87 7.05
CA SER A 94 13.71 -8.55 7.06
C SER A 94 14.57 -8.08 8.24
N ALA A 95 14.58 -6.77 8.54
CA ALA A 95 15.37 -6.20 9.62
C ALA A 95 14.92 -6.72 10.98
N ALA A 96 13.63 -6.99 11.15
CA ALA A 96 13.06 -7.57 12.37
C ALA A 96 13.55 -9.01 12.63
N LEU A 97 13.80 -9.77 11.57
CA LEU A 97 14.39 -11.12 11.60
C LEU A 97 15.93 -11.10 11.68
N GLY A 98 16.55 -9.92 11.66
CA GLY A 98 17.99 -9.74 11.75
C GLY A 98 18.71 -9.56 10.41
N TRP A 99 17.99 -9.54 9.29
CA TRP A 99 18.55 -9.32 7.95
C TRP A 99 18.22 -7.91 7.45
N ARG A 100 19.15 -6.96 7.56
CA ARG A 100 18.92 -5.59 7.06
C ARG A 100 19.26 -5.49 5.58
N LEU A 101 18.27 -5.20 4.74
CA LEU A 101 18.49 -4.96 3.31
C LEU A 101 19.07 -3.57 3.04
N LEU A 102 18.57 -2.56 3.76
CA LEU A 102 19.00 -1.17 3.63
C LEU A 102 19.75 -0.73 4.89
N SER A 103 20.92 -0.13 4.68
CA SER A 103 21.65 0.58 5.73
C SER A 103 20.91 1.88 6.10
N PRO A 104 20.82 2.27 7.38
CA PRO A 104 20.31 3.59 7.77
C PRO A 104 21.15 4.77 7.24
N HIS A 105 22.35 4.51 6.72
CA HIS A 105 23.27 5.52 6.21
C HIS A 105 23.48 5.41 4.69
N GLY A 106 24.04 6.45 4.09
CA GLY A 106 24.31 6.50 2.65
C GLY A 106 23.04 6.37 1.82
N VAL A 107 23.03 5.46 0.84
CA VAL A 107 21.91 5.25 -0.08
C VAL A 107 20.63 4.85 0.64
N GLY A 108 20.71 3.97 1.66
CA GLY A 108 19.52 3.56 2.39
C GLY A 108 18.96 4.68 3.27
N GLY A 109 19.82 5.47 3.90
CA GLY A 109 19.42 6.70 4.61
C GLY A 109 18.71 7.70 3.70
N PHE A 110 19.28 7.95 2.51
CA PHE A 110 18.63 8.77 1.48
C PHE A 110 17.26 8.19 1.09
N TYR A 111 17.18 6.88 0.86
CA TYR A 111 15.92 6.23 0.47
C TYR A 111 14.85 6.33 1.57
N PHE A 112 15.23 6.21 2.84
CA PHE A 112 14.30 6.44 3.94
C PHE A 112 13.83 7.91 4.01
N GLY A 113 14.72 8.87 3.81
CA GLY A 113 14.33 10.28 3.71
C GLY A 113 13.39 10.57 2.54
N PHE A 114 13.69 10.00 1.36
CA PHE A 114 12.82 10.06 0.18
C PHE A 114 11.44 9.44 0.45
N ALA A 115 11.40 8.26 1.05
CA ALA A 115 10.15 7.60 1.44
C ALA A 115 9.38 8.41 2.49
N ALA A 116 10.06 9.17 3.38
CA ALA A 116 9.41 10.05 4.34
C ALA A 116 8.68 11.22 3.67
N VAL A 117 9.25 11.81 2.61
CA VAL A 117 8.57 12.83 1.81
C VAL A 117 7.30 12.24 1.18
N PHE A 118 7.40 11.04 0.60
CA PHE A 118 6.22 10.32 0.11
C PHE A 118 5.22 10.01 1.23
N ALA A 119 5.67 9.66 2.44
CA ALA A 119 4.81 9.37 3.56
C ALA A 119 3.92 10.57 3.92
N VAL A 120 4.51 11.76 3.97
CA VAL A 120 3.76 13.01 4.20
C VAL A 120 2.77 13.26 3.07
N ALA A 121 3.20 13.16 1.81
CA ALA A 121 2.34 13.37 0.65
C ALA A 121 1.15 12.40 0.62
N VAL A 122 1.39 11.12 0.92
CA VAL A 122 0.36 10.07 1.00
C VAL A 122 -0.56 10.30 2.19
N ALA A 123 -0.04 10.66 3.37
CA ALA A 123 -0.85 10.93 4.56
C ALA A 123 -1.83 12.09 4.32
N VAL A 124 -1.35 13.19 3.74
CA VAL A 124 -2.19 14.34 3.35
C VAL A 124 -3.20 13.93 2.28
N SER A 125 -2.76 13.18 1.27
CA SER A 125 -3.63 12.73 0.17
C SER A 125 -4.76 11.84 0.66
N ILE A 126 -4.46 10.82 1.48
CA ILE A 126 -5.47 9.90 1.97
C ILE A 126 -6.41 10.57 2.99
N ALA A 127 -5.91 11.47 3.82
CA ALA A 127 -6.73 12.28 4.72
C ALA A 127 -7.70 13.16 3.91
N GLY A 128 -7.24 13.83 2.86
CA GLY A 128 -8.08 14.63 1.97
C GLY A 128 -9.13 13.78 1.22
N LEU A 129 -8.74 12.62 0.70
CA LEU A 129 -9.65 11.68 0.05
C LEU A 129 -10.70 11.11 1.02
N ALA A 130 -10.30 10.82 2.27
CA ALA A 130 -11.19 10.40 3.33
C ALA A 130 -12.16 11.52 3.73
N ALA A 131 -11.66 12.72 4.01
CA ALA A 131 -12.50 13.88 4.33
C ALA A 131 -13.53 14.16 3.22
N ARG A 132 -13.10 14.09 1.95
CA ARG A 132 -14.01 14.21 0.80
C ARG A 132 -15.08 13.12 0.78
N ARG A 133 -14.75 11.90 1.20
CA ARG A 133 -15.66 10.75 1.16
C ARG A 133 -16.61 10.67 2.36
N PHE A 134 -16.16 11.04 3.56
CA PHE A 134 -16.91 10.87 4.80
C PHE A 134 -17.54 12.16 5.30
N LEU A 135 -16.93 13.32 5.03
CA LEU A 135 -17.41 14.62 5.51
C LEU A 135 -18.15 15.39 4.41
N VAL A 136 -17.51 15.58 3.25
CA VAL A 136 -18.07 16.41 2.16
C VAL A 136 -19.18 15.68 1.41
N GLN A 137 -19.05 14.36 1.23
CA GLN A 137 -20.02 13.49 0.56
C GLN A 137 -20.66 14.09 -0.73
N PRO A 138 -19.88 14.45 -1.76
CA PRO A 138 -20.43 14.96 -3.02
C PRO A 138 -21.46 13.99 -3.63
N LYS A 139 -22.57 14.52 -4.18
CA LYS A 139 -23.73 13.74 -4.66
C LYS A 139 -23.42 12.63 -5.68
N TRP A 140 -22.29 12.69 -6.36
CA TRP A 140 -21.85 11.68 -7.33
C TRP A 140 -20.96 10.58 -6.72
N LEU A 141 -20.62 10.66 -5.43
CA LEU A 141 -20.10 9.51 -4.70
C LEU A 141 -21.28 8.69 -4.21
N GLY A 142 -21.30 7.41 -4.59
CA GLY A 142 -22.23 6.45 -4.01
C GLY A 142 -21.99 6.25 -2.51
N GLU A 143 -22.71 5.29 -1.93
CA GLU A 143 -22.76 5.09 -0.49
C GLU A 143 -21.38 4.91 0.17
N VAL A 144 -21.30 5.43 1.39
CA VAL A 144 -20.14 5.30 2.26
C VAL A 144 -20.02 3.83 2.68
N SER A 145 -18.82 3.27 2.52
CA SER A 145 -18.53 1.88 2.88
C SER A 145 -17.48 1.87 3.97
N TYR A 146 -17.77 1.13 5.05
CA TYR A 146 -16.85 0.94 6.18
C TYR A 146 -15.48 0.39 5.74
N GLU A 147 -15.46 -0.53 4.77
CA GLU A 147 -14.21 -1.11 4.25
C GLU A 147 -13.28 -0.04 3.66
N SER A 148 -13.84 0.96 3.01
CA SER A 148 -13.05 2.06 2.45
C SER A 148 -12.51 3.00 3.52
N GLY A 149 -13.23 3.17 4.63
CA GLY A 149 -12.76 3.93 5.79
C GLY A 149 -11.62 3.20 6.48
N LEU A 150 -11.75 1.89 6.65
CA LEU A 150 -10.71 1.03 7.20
C LEU A 150 -9.43 1.09 6.35
N ILE A 151 -9.54 1.00 5.02
CA ILE A 151 -8.38 1.13 4.13
C ILE A 151 -7.71 2.50 4.27
N ALA A 152 -8.50 3.58 4.26
CA ALA A 152 -7.96 4.94 4.40
C ALA A 152 -7.24 5.13 5.75
N PHE A 153 -7.83 4.61 6.83
CA PHE A 153 -7.23 4.60 8.16
C PHE A 153 -5.92 3.80 8.19
N LEU A 154 -5.90 2.59 7.63
CA LEU A 154 -4.70 1.75 7.60
C LEU A 154 -3.57 2.41 6.80
N ILE A 155 -3.86 2.99 5.64
CA ILE A 155 -2.86 3.74 4.85
C ILE A 155 -2.31 4.91 5.67
N PHE A 156 -3.19 5.70 6.29
CA PHE A 156 -2.76 6.82 7.13
C PHE A 156 -1.90 6.36 8.31
N ALA A 157 -2.32 5.30 9.01
CA ALA A 157 -1.59 4.72 10.13
C ALA A 157 -0.20 4.22 9.71
N LEU A 158 -0.07 3.61 8.52
CA LEU A 158 1.21 3.20 7.96
C LEU A 158 2.15 4.39 7.75
N MET A 159 1.64 5.50 7.19
CA MET A 159 2.45 6.70 6.97
C MET A 159 2.84 7.36 8.29
N ALA A 160 1.90 7.47 9.24
CA ALA A 160 2.13 8.09 10.54
C ALA A 160 3.16 7.30 11.36
N THR A 161 3.01 5.97 11.43
CA THR A 161 3.95 5.10 12.16
C THR A 161 5.33 5.06 11.50
N TYR A 162 5.41 5.16 10.17
CA TYR A 162 6.69 5.30 9.47
C TYR A 162 7.40 6.61 9.84
N LEU A 163 6.67 7.74 9.82
CA LEU A 163 7.23 9.05 10.19
C LEU A 163 7.61 9.12 11.67
N ALA A 164 6.79 8.56 12.56
CA ALA A 164 7.07 8.50 13.98
C ALA A 164 8.40 7.79 14.28
N GLN A 165 8.77 6.79 13.47
CA GLN A 165 10.00 6.02 13.67
C GLN A 165 11.28 6.89 13.69
N PHE A 166 11.30 8.02 12.99
CA PHE A 166 12.46 8.92 12.95
C PHE A 166 12.70 9.65 14.27
N GLY A 167 11.66 9.85 15.08
CA GLY A 167 11.75 10.52 16.38
C GLY A 167 11.85 9.57 17.57
N LEU A 168 11.74 8.25 17.36
CA LEU A 168 11.74 7.26 18.43
C LEU A 168 13.16 6.72 18.66
N ALA A 169 13.61 6.75 19.92
CA ALA A 169 14.90 6.20 20.30
C ALA A 169 14.98 4.70 19.95
N GLU A 170 16.04 4.29 19.28
CA GLU A 170 16.25 2.89 18.91
C GLU A 170 16.25 1.98 20.15
N GLY A 171 15.56 0.85 20.08
CA GLY A 171 15.46 -0.12 21.18
C GLY A 171 14.50 0.27 22.30
N SER A 172 13.93 1.48 22.29
CA SER A 172 12.92 1.90 23.26
C SER A 172 11.63 1.09 23.15
N ALA A 173 10.86 1.04 24.25
CA ALA A 173 9.53 0.43 24.27
C ALA A 173 8.59 1.08 23.25
N SER A 174 8.67 2.41 23.07
CA SER A 174 7.87 3.16 22.09
C SER A 174 8.25 2.80 20.65
N ALA A 175 9.54 2.65 20.33
CA ALA A 175 9.97 2.17 19.01
C ALA A 175 9.44 0.75 18.73
N ARG A 176 9.45 -0.13 19.75
CA ARG A 176 8.92 -1.50 19.62
C ARG A 176 7.40 -1.52 19.43
N ALA A 177 6.67 -0.69 20.18
CA ALA A 177 5.23 -0.53 20.02
C ALA A 177 4.88 0.02 18.62
N ASN A 178 5.58 1.07 18.17
CA ASN A 178 5.40 1.63 16.83
C ASN A 178 5.68 0.60 15.73
N TRP A 179 6.74 -0.21 15.89
CA TRP A 179 7.05 -1.29 14.96
C TRP A 179 5.90 -2.30 14.87
N TRP A 180 5.33 -2.73 16.00
CA TRP A 180 4.18 -3.64 16.02
C TRP A 180 2.92 -3.02 15.43
N LEU A 181 2.62 -1.75 15.74
CA LEU A 181 1.49 -1.03 15.15
C LEU A 181 1.62 -0.97 13.62
N HIS A 182 2.80 -0.61 13.11
CA HIS A 182 3.08 -0.59 11.67
C HIS A 182 2.93 -1.99 11.05
N THR A 183 3.51 -3.02 11.68
CA THR A 183 3.41 -4.42 11.24
C THR A 183 1.97 -4.89 11.19
N LEU A 184 1.18 -4.67 12.25
CA LEU A 184 -0.23 -5.08 12.27
C LEU A 184 -1.03 -4.36 11.19
N ALA A 185 -0.78 -3.07 10.97
CA ALA A 185 -1.41 -2.34 9.87
C ALA A 185 -1.09 -2.97 8.51
N LEU A 186 0.17 -3.35 8.24
CA LEU A 186 0.56 -4.06 7.00
C LEU A 186 -0.15 -5.41 6.88
N LEU A 187 -0.15 -6.20 7.96
CA LEU A 187 -0.69 -7.56 7.97
C LEU A 187 -2.22 -7.59 7.85
N ILE A 188 -2.92 -6.58 8.34
CA ILE A 188 -4.36 -6.40 8.15
C ILE A 188 -4.64 -5.86 6.75
N PHE A 189 -3.85 -4.90 6.28
CA PHE A 189 -4.05 -4.26 4.97
C PHE A 189 -3.99 -5.29 3.84
N LEU A 190 -2.98 -6.15 3.82
CA LEU A 190 -2.75 -7.12 2.73
C LEU A 190 -3.99 -7.98 2.38
N PRO A 191 -4.62 -8.74 3.29
CA PRO A 191 -5.79 -9.57 2.98
C PRO A 191 -7.07 -8.77 2.72
N VAL A 192 -7.11 -7.49 3.08
CA VAL A 192 -8.26 -6.60 2.83
C VAL A 192 -8.25 -6.09 1.38
N ILE A 193 -7.09 -5.85 0.77
CA ILE A 193 -6.97 -5.34 -0.62
C ILE A 193 -7.88 -6.11 -1.61
N PRO A 194 -7.84 -7.45 -1.70
CA PRO A 194 -8.58 -8.18 -2.74
C PRO A 194 -10.08 -8.33 -2.45
N ARG A 195 -10.56 -7.84 -1.30
CA ARG A 195 -11.99 -7.81 -0.96
C ARG A 195 -12.64 -6.50 -1.40
N THR A 196 -11.85 -5.46 -1.57
CA THR A 196 -12.35 -4.10 -1.83
C THR A 196 -12.30 -3.75 -3.31
N LYS A 197 -12.81 -2.56 -3.64
CA LYS A 197 -12.80 -1.98 -5.00
C LYS A 197 -11.38 -1.86 -5.60
N HIS A 198 -10.33 -2.09 -4.81
CA HIS A 198 -8.91 -2.02 -5.18
C HIS A 198 -8.36 -3.28 -5.88
N LEU A 199 -9.20 -4.28 -6.19
CA LEU A 199 -8.80 -5.44 -7.00
C LEU A 199 -8.15 -5.06 -8.34
N HIS A 200 -8.51 -3.90 -8.91
CA HIS A 200 -7.90 -3.36 -10.13
C HIS A 200 -6.40 -3.01 -10.00
N LEU A 201 -5.84 -3.02 -8.79
CA LEU A 201 -4.39 -2.88 -8.59
C LEU A 201 -3.64 -4.20 -8.83
N VAL A 202 -4.35 -5.34 -8.80
CA VAL A 202 -3.79 -6.69 -8.92
C VAL A 202 -4.13 -7.34 -10.27
N LEU A 203 -5.08 -6.78 -11.01
CA LEU A 203 -5.51 -7.19 -12.35
C LEU A 203 -5.17 -6.09 -13.35
#